data_AF-A0A1Q5TGV1-F1
#
_entry.id   AF-A0A1Q5TGV1-F1
#
_cell.length_a   1.000
_cell.length_b   1.000
_cell.length_c   1.000
_cell.angle_alpha   90.00
_cell.angle_beta   90.00
_cell.angle_gamma   90.00
#
_symmetry.space_group_name_H-M   'P 1'
#
loop_
_entity.id
_entity.type
_entity.pdbx_description
1 polymer ?
#
loop_
_entity_poly.entity_id
_entity_poly.type
_entity_poly.pdbx_seq_one_letter_code
_entity_poly.pdbx_strand_id
1 'polypeptide(L)'
;MDAVNAFLNSSLKEEVYCRYPPGLGHKKSMILRLHKAVYGLRIAGKRWEDDIKEMLLLLGFQSCPDDPALYTDNHVSFADNPDRKSSEGFIFCLFGGPIEWKSRKQKTITISTTEAELLAISHAAKQLYWIKRLFSFIQFDPD
;
A
#
# COMPACT_ATOMS: atom_id res chain seq x y z
N MET A 1 7.10 4.70 -0.70
CA MET A 1 6.66 5.91 -1.41
C MET A 1 7.26 7.10 -0.66
N ASP A 2 7.80 8.10 -1.36
CA ASP A 2 8.46 9.26 -0.73
C ASP A 2 7.48 10.44 -0.62
N ALA A 3 7.51 11.17 0.49
CA ALA A 3 6.59 12.27 0.77
C ALA A 3 7.17 13.60 0.25
N VAL A 4 6.64 14.09 -0.87
CA VAL A 4 7.04 15.39 -1.43
C VAL A 4 6.64 16.51 -0.47
N ASN A 5 7.61 17.37 -0.10
CA ASN A 5 7.39 18.54 0.75
C ASN A 5 6.86 18.23 2.17
N ALA A 6 7.19 17.06 2.73
CA ALA A 6 6.80 16.61 4.08
C ALA A 6 6.84 17.72 5.15
N PHE A 7 8.00 18.35 5.35
CA PHE A 7 8.16 19.34 6.42
C PHE A 7 7.34 20.62 6.22
N LEU A 8 7.15 21.06 4.97
CA LEU A 8 6.44 22.29 4.65
C LEU A 8 4.92 22.22 4.88
N ASN A 9 4.40 21.02 5.15
CA ASN A 9 3.00 20.84 5.54
C ASN A 9 2.79 20.86 7.05
N SER A 10 3.85 20.68 7.85
CA SER A 10 3.75 20.71 9.32
C SER A 10 3.73 22.13 9.87
N SER A 11 2.85 22.36 10.84
CA SER A 11 2.70 23.65 11.53
C SER A 11 3.68 23.76 12.70
N LEU A 12 4.30 24.94 12.88
CA LEU A 12 5.20 25.16 14.01
C LEU A 12 4.40 25.62 15.23
N LYS A 13 4.35 24.80 16.29
CA LYS A 13 3.73 25.18 17.57
C LYS A 13 4.60 26.14 18.40
N GLU A 14 5.89 26.21 18.10
CA GLU A 14 6.86 27.08 18.77
C GLU A 14 7.16 28.32 17.93
N GLU A 15 7.51 29.42 18.59
CA GLU A 15 7.94 30.64 17.90
C GLU A 15 9.41 30.52 17.49
N VAL A 16 9.65 30.17 16.22
CA VAL A 16 11.00 30.15 15.65
C VAL A 16 11.20 31.36 14.75
N TYR A 17 12.31 32.05 14.98
CA TYR A 17 12.71 33.22 14.19
C TYR A 17 13.94 32.91 13.36
N CYS A 18 14.02 33.49 12.16
CA CYS A 18 15.18 33.39 11.30
C CYS A 18 15.66 34.77 10.82
N ARG A 19 16.95 34.85 10.52
CA ARG A 19 17.53 36.02 9.88
C ARG A 19 17.03 36.10 8.44
N TYR A 20 16.88 37.32 7.95
CA TYR A 20 16.59 37.57 6.55
C TYR A 20 17.64 36.89 5.65
N PRO A 21 17.23 36.07 4.65
CA PRO A 21 18.16 35.39 3.78
C PRO A 21 18.93 36.39 2.89
N PRO A 22 20.21 36.12 2.59
CA PRO A 22 21.01 36.97 1.72
C PRO A 22 20.40 37.02 0.31
N GLY A 23 20.21 38.22 -0.24
CA GLY A 23 19.68 38.43 -1.60
C GLY A 23 18.24 38.93 -1.69
N LEU A 24 17.42 38.75 -0.64
CA LEU A 24 16.17 39.51 -0.49
C LEU A 24 16.51 40.82 0.25
N GLY A 25 16.16 41.97 -0.31
CA GLY A 25 16.53 43.29 0.20
C GLY A 25 16.36 43.43 1.72
N HIS A 26 17.47 43.62 2.44
CA HIS A 26 17.48 43.64 3.90
C HIS A 26 17.06 45.01 4.44
N LYS A 27 15.90 45.10 5.11
CA LYS A 27 15.60 46.23 6.00
C LYS A 27 16.33 46.02 7.33
N LYS A 28 17.25 46.93 7.66
CA LYS A 28 18.01 46.88 8.93
C LYS A 28 17.03 46.71 10.11
N SER A 29 17.32 45.72 10.97
CA SER A 29 16.58 45.38 12.20
C SER A 29 15.29 44.54 12.09
N MET A 30 14.99 43.94 10.93
CA MET A 30 13.89 42.96 10.84
C MET A 30 14.35 41.51 11.04
N ILE A 31 13.58 40.75 11.83
CA ILE A 31 13.65 39.30 11.98
C ILE A 31 12.37 38.66 11.43
N LEU A 32 12.46 37.49 10.83
CA LEU A 32 11.31 36.77 10.26
C LEU A 32 10.82 35.73 11.27
N ARG A 33 9.50 35.59 11.42
CA ARG A 33 8.87 34.50 12.18
C ARG A 33 8.44 33.39 11.23
N LEU A 34 8.81 32.16 11.54
CA LEU A 34 8.40 30.98 10.78
C LEU A 34 7.08 30.44 11.30
N HIS A 35 6.12 30.24 10.39
CA HIS A 35 4.82 29.62 10.69
C HIS A 35 4.78 28.12 10.36
N LYS A 36 5.66 27.65 9.47
CA LYS A 36 5.76 26.26 9.03
C LYS A 36 7.17 25.72 9.23
N ALA A 37 7.30 24.40 9.35
CA ALA A 37 8.62 23.79 9.44
C ALA A 37 9.33 23.85 8.09
N VAL A 38 10.45 24.57 8.06
CA VAL A 38 11.32 24.65 6.88
C VAL A 38 12.44 23.61 7.01
N TYR A 39 12.93 23.13 5.87
CA TYR A 39 14.11 22.28 5.79
C TYR A 39 15.30 22.88 6.56
N GLY A 40 16.04 22.04 7.29
CA GLY A 40 17.21 22.45 8.08
C GLY A 40 16.92 22.81 9.53
N LEU A 41 15.64 22.94 9.94
CA LEU A 41 15.28 23.02 11.35
C LEU A 41 15.40 21.63 12.00
N ARG A 42 16.19 21.52 13.08
CA ARG A 42 16.29 20.27 13.87
C ARG A 42 14.94 19.78 14.41
N ILE A 43 13.98 20.69 14.52
CA ILE A 43 12.61 20.43 15.03
C ILE A 43 11.67 19.96 13.90
N ALA A 44 11.99 20.22 12.63
CA ALA A 44 11.10 19.88 11.51
C ALA A 44 10.83 18.38 11.39
N GLY A 45 11.85 17.55 11.61
CA GLY A 45 11.71 16.08 11.57
C GLY A 45 10.71 15.57 12.60
N LYS A 46 10.85 16.01 13.85
CA LYS A 46 9.95 15.62 14.94
C LYS A 46 8.51 16.10 14.72
N ARG A 47 8.33 17.33 14.21
CA ARG A 47 6.99 17.88 13.95
C ARG A 47 6.25 17.10 12.87
N TRP A 48 6.96 16.73 11.81
CA TRP A 48 6.40 15.88 10.77
C TRP A 48 6.06 14.48 11.29
N GLU A 49 6.90 13.90 12.15
CA GLU A 49 6.62 12.61 12.80
C GLU A 49 5.35 12.65 13.65
N ASP A 50 5.16 13.70 14.45
CA ASP A 50 3.95 13.88 15.25
C ASP A 50 2.70 14.02 14.38
N ASP A 51 2.75 14.87 13.34
CA ASP A 51 1.62 15.13 12.44
C ASP A 51 1.22 13.87 11.63
N ILE A 52 2.21 13.13 11.10
CA ILE A 52 1.93 11.91 10.33
C ILE A 52 1.40 10.78 11.23
N LYS A 53 1.90 10.68 12.46
CA LYS A 53 1.41 9.73 13.45
C LYS A 53 -0.05 9.99 13.78
N GLU A 54 -0.42 11.24 14.03
CA GLU A 54 -1.81 11.62 14.28
C GLU A 54 -2.72 11.26 13.10
N MET A 55 -2.29 11.57 11.87
CA MET A 55 -3.02 11.21 10.65
C MET A 55 -3.18 9.69 10.47
N LEU A 56 -2.13 8.90 10.73
CA LEU A 56 -2.18 7.44 10.65
C LEU A 56 -3.14 6.84 11.68
N LEU A 57 -3.11 7.36 12.92
CA LEU A 57 -4.03 6.95 13.97
C LEU A 57 -5.49 7.31 13.62
N LEU A 58 -5.74 8.50 13.07
CA LEU A 58 -7.07 8.92 12.61
C LEU A 58 -7.59 8.04 11.46
N LEU A 59 -6.71 7.55 10.60
CA LEU A 59 -7.04 6.63 9.52
C LEU A 59 -7.25 5.18 10.01
N GLY A 60 -7.09 4.89 11.30
CA GLY A 60 -7.33 3.57 11.90
C GLY A 60 -6.10 2.66 11.97
N PHE A 61 -4.91 3.15 11.60
CA PHE A 61 -3.68 2.37 11.73
C PHE A 61 -3.22 2.31 13.20
N GLN A 62 -2.60 1.20 13.57
CA GLN A 62 -2.04 0.97 14.90
C GLN A 62 -0.51 0.86 14.84
N SER A 63 0.17 1.38 15.86
CA SER A 63 1.63 1.27 15.99
C SER A 63 2.01 -0.15 16.44
N CYS A 64 3.06 -0.70 15.85
CA CYS A 64 3.59 -2.02 16.21
C CYS A 64 4.33 -1.96 17.58
N PRO A 65 4.09 -2.89 18.52
CA PRO A 65 4.79 -2.92 19.81
C PRO A 65 6.30 -3.13 19.68
N ASP A 66 6.73 -3.91 18.68
CA ASP A 66 8.14 -4.25 18.45
C ASP A 66 8.89 -3.15 17.67
N ASP A 67 8.17 -2.34 16.89
CA ASP A 67 8.72 -1.21 16.14
C ASP A 67 7.75 -0.01 16.14
N PRO A 68 7.94 0.97 17.04
CA PRO A 68 7.06 2.13 17.17
C PRO A 68 6.97 3.03 15.92
N ALA A 69 7.91 2.89 14.97
CA ALA A 69 7.89 3.61 13.70
C ALA A 69 7.03 2.92 12.63
N LEU A 70 6.65 1.65 12.86
CA LEU A 70 5.81 0.88 11.96
C LEU A 70 4.33 1.01 12.36
N TYR A 71 3.49 1.39 11.39
CA TYR A 71 2.04 1.48 11.54
C TYR A 71 1.36 0.49 10.60
N THR A 72 0.44 -0.31 11.12
CA THR A 72 -0.30 -1.33 10.39
C THR A 72 -1.79 -1.16 10.58
N ASP A 73 -2.56 -1.31 9.50
CA ASP A 73 -4.01 -1.32 9.57
C ASP A 73 -4.50 -2.77 9.83
N ASN A 74 -5.30 -2.95 10.88
CA ASN A 74 -5.91 -4.24 11.21
C ASN A 74 -7.12 -4.57 10.31
N HIS A 75 -7.62 -3.62 9.51
CA HIS A 75 -8.75 -3.84 8.59
C HIS A 75 -8.35 -4.46 7.26
N VAL A 76 -7.08 -4.79 7.06
CA VAL A 76 -6.64 -5.46 5.86
C VAL A 76 -6.47 -6.94 6.15
N SER A 77 -7.43 -7.74 5.69
CA SER A 77 -7.43 -9.22 5.66
C SER A 77 -6.21 -9.86 4.98
N PHE A 78 -5.21 -9.06 4.57
CA PHE A 78 -3.88 -9.48 4.18
C PHE A 78 -2.99 -9.93 5.35
N ALA A 79 -3.19 -9.39 6.56
CA ALA A 79 -2.29 -9.64 7.69
C ALA A 79 -2.67 -10.86 8.57
N ASP A 80 -3.94 -11.29 8.54
CA ASP A 80 -4.44 -12.39 9.40
C ASP A 80 -4.07 -13.80 8.93
N ASN A 81 -3.49 -13.95 7.73
CA ASN A 81 -2.93 -15.22 7.30
C ASN A 81 -1.42 -15.24 7.62
N PRO A 82 -0.91 -16.09 8.54
CA PRO A 82 0.52 -16.16 8.88
C PRO A 82 1.41 -16.45 7.65
N ASP A 83 0.84 -17.08 6.61
CA ASP A 83 1.53 -17.37 5.36
C ASP A 83 1.50 -16.21 4.33
N ARG A 84 0.74 -15.13 4.58
CA ARG A 84 0.48 -13.98 3.67
C ARG A 84 0.03 -14.36 2.24
N LYS A 85 -0.45 -15.59 2.04
CA LYS A 85 -0.85 -16.10 0.73
C LYS A 85 -2.35 -15.95 0.55
N SER A 86 -2.75 -15.35 -0.56
CA SER A 86 -4.16 -15.33 -0.98
C SER A 86 -4.62 -16.74 -1.37
N SER A 87 -5.93 -16.99 -1.32
CA SER A 87 -6.54 -18.25 -1.75
C SER A 87 -7.09 -18.10 -3.17
N GLU A 88 -6.79 -19.05 -4.05
CA GLU A 88 -7.33 -19.10 -5.41
C GLU A 88 -8.22 -20.33 -5.59
N GLY A 89 -9.27 -20.19 -6.39
CA GLY A 89 -10.08 -21.32 -6.81
C GLY A 89 -10.83 -21.08 -8.11
N PHE A 90 -11.11 -22.17 -8.82
CA PHE A 90 -11.90 -22.18 -10.05
C PHE A 90 -12.68 -23.49 -10.16
N ILE A 91 -13.80 -23.46 -10.88
CA ILE A 91 -14.62 -24.61 -11.22
C ILE A 91 -14.96 -24.49 -12.70
N PHE A 92 -14.69 -25.56 -13.46
CA PHE A 92 -15.12 -25.73 -14.84
C PHE A 92 -16.25 -26.75 -14.87
N CYS A 93 -17.34 -26.40 -15.57
CA CYS A 93 -18.50 -27.27 -15.73
C CYS A 93 -18.72 -27.61 -17.21
N LEU A 94 -19.16 -28.84 -17.49
CA LEU A 94 -19.57 -29.35 -18.79
C LEU A 94 -20.94 -30.01 -18.64
N PHE A 95 -21.90 -29.70 -19.51
CA PHE A 95 -23.30 -30.18 -19.43
C PHE A 95 -23.95 -30.03 -18.04
N GLY A 96 -23.62 -28.95 -17.33
CA GLY A 96 -24.13 -28.69 -15.97
C GLY A 96 -23.44 -29.49 -14.86
N GLY A 97 -22.47 -30.37 -15.18
CA GLY A 97 -21.67 -31.10 -14.21
C GLY A 97 -20.25 -30.52 -14.05
N PRO A 98 -19.68 -30.46 -12.83
CA PRO A 98 -18.30 -30.00 -12.63
C PRO A 98 -17.30 -31.05 -13.17
N ILE A 99 -16.42 -30.63 -14.08
CA ILE A 99 -15.38 -31.48 -14.68
C ILE A 99 -14.01 -31.28 -14.03
N GLU A 100 -13.70 -30.05 -13.62
CA GLU A 100 -12.45 -29.73 -12.96
C GLU A 100 -12.69 -28.62 -11.95
N TRP A 101 -12.19 -28.78 -10.73
CA TRP A 101 -12.17 -27.74 -9.73
C TRP A 101 -10.85 -27.73 -9.00
N LYS A 102 -10.51 -26.55 -8.48
CA LYS A 102 -9.35 -26.38 -7.62
C LYS A 102 -9.64 -25.30 -6.60
N SER A 103 -9.23 -25.54 -5.37
CA SER A 103 -9.19 -24.54 -4.31
C SER A 103 -7.90 -24.73 -3.54
N ARG A 104 -7.01 -23.73 -3.57
CA ARG A 104 -5.70 -23.81 -2.92
C ARG A 104 -5.18 -22.42 -2.56
N LYS A 105 -4.30 -22.34 -1.56
CA LYS A 105 -3.49 -21.14 -1.34
C LYS A 105 -2.54 -20.92 -2.52
N GLN A 106 -2.39 -19.68 -2.96
CA GLN A 106 -1.45 -19.28 -4.00
C GLN A 106 -0.01 -19.58 -3.55
N LYS A 107 0.83 -20.04 -4.47
CA LYS A 107 2.25 -20.32 -4.15
C LYS A 107 3.04 -19.03 -3.92
N THR A 108 2.67 -17.97 -4.64
CA THR A 108 3.28 -16.64 -4.60
C THR A 108 2.55 -15.75 -3.59
N ILE A 109 3.29 -14.97 -2.80
CA ILE A 109 2.74 -13.91 -1.95
C ILE A 109 2.52 -12.68 -2.82
N THR A 110 1.30 -12.16 -2.85
CA THR A 110 0.97 -10.94 -3.59
C THR A 110 1.00 -9.73 -2.68
N ILE A 111 1.27 -8.56 -3.24
CA ILE A 111 1.32 -7.30 -2.50
C ILE A 111 -0.02 -6.55 -2.53
N SER A 112 -0.99 -7.04 -3.32
CA SER A 112 -2.35 -6.47 -3.42
C SER A 112 -3.42 -7.54 -3.71
N THR A 113 -4.70 -7.21 -3.48
CA THR A 113 -5.85 -8.09 -3.80
C THR A 113 -6.01 -8.25 -5.30
N THR A 114 -5.88 -7.14 -6.03
CA THR A 114 -6.00 -7.12 -7.50
C THR A 114 -4.95 -8.01 -8.17
N GLU A 115 -3.70 -7.99 -7.68
CA GLU A 115 -2.65 -8.88 -8.17
C GLU A 115 -2.98 -10.35 -7.87
N ALA A 116 -3.51 -10.66 -6.69
CA ALA A 116 -3.94 -12.00 -6.33
C ALA A 116 -5.04 -12.51 -7.26
N GLU A 117 -6.02 -11.67 -7.58
CA GLU A 117 -7.12 -11.99 -8.50
C GLU A 117 -6.59 -12.22 -9.93
N LEU A 118 -5.69 -11.37 -10.42
CA LEU A 118 -5.07 -11.53 -11.76
C LEU A 118 -4.27 -12.83 -11.88
N LEU A 119 -3.55 -13.23 -10.82
CA LEU A 119 -2.85 -14.51 -10.76
C LEU A 119 -3.82 -15.70 -10.78
N ALA A 120 -4.91 -15.62 -10.02
CA ALA A 120 -5.94 -16.66 -10.00
C ALA A 120 -6.58 -16.83 -11.40
N ILE A 121 -6.91 -15.73 -12.07
CA ILE A 121 -7.43 -15.72 -13.45
C ILE A 121 -6.41 -16.35 -14.42
N SER A 122 -5.13 -15.98 -14.29
CA SER A 122 -4.07 -16.51 -15.14
C SER A 122 -3.91 -18.03 -14.98
N HIS A 123 -4.04 -18.55 -13.75
CA HIS A 123 -4.03 -19.98 -13.49
C HIS A 123 -5.26 -20.69 -14.05
N ALA A 124 -6.45 -20.12 -13.89
CA ALA A 124 -7.67 -20.65 -14.50
C ALA A 124 -7.57 -20.66 -16.03
N ALA A 125 -7.06 -19.59 -16.65
CA ALA A 125 -6.89 -19.50 -18.10
C ALA A 125 -5.94 -20.59 -18.64
N LYS A 126 -4.86 -20.91 -17.90
CA LYS A 126 -3.95 -22.02 -18.27
C LYS A 126 -4.67 -23.37 -18.24
N GLN A 127 -5.50 -23.63 -17.24
CA GLN A 127 -6.30 -24.87 -17.19
C GLN A 127 -7.33 -24.89 -18.30
N LEU A 128 -8.05 -23.80 -18.53
CA LEU A 128 -9.02 -23.69 -19.61
C LEU A 128 -8.37 -23.95 -20.98
N TYR A 129 -7.18 -23.38 -21.22
CA TYR A 129 -6.43 -23.64 -22.45
C TYR A 129 -6.06 -25.12 -22.59
N TRP A 130 -5.64 -25.76 -21.50
CA TRP A 130 -5.37 -27.20 -21.48
C TRP A 130 -6.63 -28.02 -21.79
N ILE A 131 -7.78 -27.72 -21.17
CA ILE A 131 -9.07 -28.36 -21.44
C ILE A 131 -9.46 -28.18 -22.90
N LYS A 132 -9.35 -26.95 -23.44
CA LYS A 132 -9.64 -26.68 -24.86
C LYS A 132 -8.75 -27.52 -25.79
N ARG A 133 -7.46 -27.64 -25.46
CA ARG A 133 -6.54 -28.48 -26.22
C ARG A 133 -6.90 -29.95 -26.13
N LEU A 134 -7.33 -30.42 -24.95
CA LEU A 134 -7.81 -31.78 -24.75
C LEU A 134 -9.04 -32.05 -25.62
N PHE A 135 -10.05 -31.18 -25.58
CA PHE A 135 -11.27 -31.30 -26.39
C PHE A 135 -10.96 -31.36 -27.88
N SER A 136 -10.08 -30.48 -28.36
CA SER A 136 -9.60 -30.54 -29.74
C SER A 136 -8.90 -31.86 -30.08
N PHE A 137 -8.10 -32.41 -29.18
CA PHE A 137 -7.42 -33.70 -29.38
C PHE A 137 -8.39 -34.88 -29.47
N ILE A 138 -9.43 -34.90 -28.63
CA ILE A 138 -10.46 -35.95 -28.63
C ILE A 138 -11.58 -35.70 -29.64
N GLN A 139 -11.46 -34.66 -30.48
CA GLN A 139 -12.50 -34.23 -31.44
C GLN A 139 -13.88 -34.02 -30.78
N PHE A 140 -13.88 -33.59 -29.53
CA PHE A 140 -15.08 -33.31 -28.78
C PHE A 140 -15.42 -31.83 -28.95
N ASP A 141 -16.56 -31.56 -29.57
CA ASP A 141 -17.11 -30.21 -29.67
C ASP A 141 -18.15 -30.05 -28.53
N PRO A 142 -17.91 -29.14 -27.57
CA PRO A 142 -18.88 -28.86 -26.51
C PRO A 142 -20.08 -28.02 -26.97
N ASP A 143 -20.13 -27.64 -28.26
CA ASP A 143 -21.25 -26.93 -28.91
C ASP A 143 -22.38 -27.86 -29.41
#